data_AF-A0A2S0MH88-F1
#
_entry.id   AF-A0A2S0MH88-F1
#
_cell.length_a   1.000
_cell.length_b   1.000
_cell.length_c   1.000
_cell.angle_alpha   90.00
_cell.angle_beta   90.00
_cell.angle_gamma   90.00
#
_symmetry.space_group_name_H-M   'P 1'
#
loop_
_entity.id
_entity.type
_entity.pdbx_description
1 polymer ?
#
loop_
_entity_poly.entity_id
_entity_poly.type
_entity_poly.pdbx_seq_one_letter_code
_entity_poly.pdbx_strand_id
1 'polypeptide(L)'
;MNARDDLFCKLYVADAVDEHAYQAAVHEIARGGVSASGAALSALDITARAQTRHLPLDDTQDDCTLWRHYADIEAANAGVTFETFFSECVQLVVGLRERGMRVAPSCDFEGEIEAAARALQPSGRA
;
A
#
# COMPACT_ATOMS: atom_id res chain seq x y z
N MET A 1 -1.91 20.55 -16.68
CA MET A 1 -1.83 20.07 -15.28
C MET A 1 -1.01 18.80 -15.33
N ASN A 2 0.26 18.89 -14.94
CA ASN A 2 1.17 17.75 -14.96
C ASN A 2 0.95 16.94 -13.68
N ALA A 3 0.10 15.91 -13.74
CA ALA A 3 -0.08 14.93 -12.66
C ALA A 3 1.19 14.07 -12.41
N ARG A 4 2.31 14.39 -13.08
CA ARG A 4 3.59 13.67 -12.98
C ARG A 4 4.53 14.23 -11.89
N ASP A 5 4.20 15.36 -11.29
CA ASP A 5 5.06 16.03 -10.29
C ASP A 5 4.73 15.66 -8.84
N ASP A 6 3.56 15.08 -8.54
CA ASP A 6 3.19 14.64 -7.18
C ASP A 6 3.11 13.10 -7.11
N LEU A 7 4.25 12.46 -6.82
CA LEU A 7 4.33 11.03 -6.54
C LEU A 7 3.63 10.73 -5.21
N PHE A 8 2.32 10.49 -5.30
CA PHE A 8 1.45 10.22 -4.16
C PHE A 8 0.56 9.01 -4.44
N CYS A 9 0.38 8.16 -3.44
CA CYS A 9 -0.60 7.08 -3.45
C CYS A 9 -1.25 6.94 -2.08
N LYS A 10 -2.57 6.82 -2.04
CA LYS A 10 -3.26 6.39 -0.83
C LYS A 10 -3.51 4.91 -0.90
N LEU A 11 -3.14 4.18 0.15
CA LEU A 11 -3.30 2.74 0.22
C LEU A 11 -4.31 2.38 1.29
N TYR A 12 -5.49 1.90 0.90
CA TYR A 12 -6.50 1.43 1.83
C TYR A 12 -6.26 -0.03 2.17
N VAL A 13 -6.47 -0.38 3.44
CA VAL A 13 -6.28 -1.73 3.97
C VAL A 13 -7.51 -2.15 4.77
N ALA A 14 -8.06 -3.31 4.41
CA ALA A 14 -9.09 -4.00 5.16
C ALA A 14 -8.49 -5.17 5.94
N ASP A 15 -9.22 -5.61 6.96
CA ASP A 15 -8.89 -6.77 7.80
C ASP A 15 -7.63 -6.58 8.67
N ALA A 16 -7.17 -5.33 8.82
CA ALA A 16 -6.16 -5.02 9.82
C ALA A 16 -6.78 -5.12 11.22
N VAL A 17 -6.18 -5.93 12.08
CA VAL A 17 -6.69 -6.20 13.45
C VAL A 17 -6.79 -4.91 14.28
N ASP A 18 -5.78 -4.05 14.16
CA ASP A 18 -5.71 -2.75 14.80
C ASP A 18 -4.64 -1.85 14.13
N GLU A 19 -4.64 -0.55 14.47
CA GLU A 19 -3.72 0.44 13.90
C GLU A 19 -2.24 0.09 14.14
N HIS A 20 -1.91 -0.43 15.32
CA HIS A 20 -0.53 -0.72 15.68
C HIS A 20 -0.02 -1.95 14.93
N ALA A 21 -0.85 -2.99 14.78
CA ALA A 21 -0.55 -4.14 13.94
C ALA A 21 -0.34 -3.74 12.47
N TYR A 22 -1.17 -2.84 11.95
CA TYR A 22 -1.01 -2.29 10.59
C TYR A 22 0.29 -1.50 10.43
N GLN A 23 0.55 -0.54 11.33
CA GLN A 23 1.78 0.24 11.33
C GLN A 23 3.02 -0.65 11.42
N ALA A 24 3.01 -1.65 12.30
CA ALA A 24 4.11 -2.60 12.43
C ALA A 24 4.34 -3.38 11.12
N ALA A 25 3.27 -3.84 10.48
CA ALA A 25 3.38 -4.57 9.21
C ALA A 25 3.96 -3.70 8.08
N VAL A 26 3.49 -2.46 7.95
CA VAL A 26 4.02 -1.50 6.98
C VAL A 26 5.49 -1.22 7.24
N HIS A 27 5.88 -0.93 8.50
CA HIS A 27 7.28 -0.66 8.85
C HIS A 27 8.20 -1.86 8.60
N GLU A 28 7.73 -3.08 8.87
CA GLU A 28 8.52 -4.28 8.63
C GLU A 28 8.73 -4.55 7.13
N ILE A 29 7.69 -4.36 6.31
CA ILE A 29 7.79 -4.46 4.85
C ILE A 29 8.73 -3.37 4.31
N ALA A 30 8.58 -2.11 4.76
CA ALA A 30 9.42 -1.00 4.33
C ALA A 30 10.91 -1.22 4.66
N ARG A 31 11.23 -1.96 5.71
CA ARG A 31 12.61 -2.32 6.08
C ARG A 31 13.17 -3.54 5.31
N GLY A 32 12.39 -4.12 4.39
CA GLY A 32 12.80 -5.28 3.61
C GLY A 32 12.55 -6.62 4.30
N GLY A 33 11.75 -6.65 5.37
CA GLY A 33 11.55 -7.86 6.18
C GLY A 33 10.74 -8.97 5.51
N VAL A 34 9.86 -8.64 4.54
CA VAL A 34 8.87 -9.58 3.98
C VAL A 34 8.64 -9.46 2.46
N SER A 35 9.20 -8.47 1.77
CA SER A 35 9.05 -8.39 0.30
C SER A 35 9.80 -9.54 -0.40
N ALA A 36 9.22 -10.08 -1.48
CA ALA A 36 9.85 -11.10 -2.34
C ALA A 36 11.24 -10.70 -2.88
N SER A 37 11.61 -9.42 -2.84
CA SER A 37 12.96 -8.94 -3.20
C SER A 37 13.94 -8.87 -2.03
N GLY A 38 13.46 -8.89 -0.77
CA GLY A 38 14.25 -8.62 0.44
C GLY A 38 14.84 -7.21 0.53
N ALA A 39 14.49 -6.31 -0.41
CA ALA A 39 15.00 -4.94 -0.43
C ALA A 39 14.12 -4.01 0.42
N ALA A 40 14.75 -3.05 1.10
CA ALA A 40 14.04 -1.98 1.79
C ALA A 40 13.39 -1.02 0.78
N LEU A 41 12.20 -0.53 1.12
CA LEU A 41 11.45 0.46 0.34
C LEU A 41 11.96 1.86 0.73
N SER A 42 13.00 2.30 0.04
CA SER A 42 13.74 3.53 0.38
C SER A 42 13.23 4.78 -0.34
N ALA A 43 12.43 4.58 -1.39
CA ALA A 43 11.83 5.63 -2.20
C ALA A 43 10.47 6.09 -1.67
N LEU A 44 9.86 5.36 -0.73
CA LEU A 44 8.58 5.69 -0.12
C LEU A 44 8.76 6.34 1.26
N ASP A 45 8.08 7.46 1.49
CA ASP A 45 7.70 7.91 2.82
C ASP A 45 6.26 7.45 3.08
N ILE A 46 6.03 6.73 4.18
CA ILE A 46 4.76 6.03 4.45
C ILE A 46 4.22 6.45 5.80
N THR A 47 3.04 7.06 5.78
CA THR A 47 2.31 7.41 7.01
C THR A 47 1.04 6.56 7.14
N ALA A 48 1.10 5.51 7.96
CA ALA A 48 -0.04 4.65 8.25
C ALA A 48 -0.96 5.27 9.31
N ARG A 49 -2.27 5.29 9.02
CA ARG A 49 -3.32 5.94 9.81
C ARG A 49 -4.54 5.02 9.95
N ALA A 50 -5.23 5.09 11.08
CA ALA A 50 -6.60 4.63 11.21
C ALA A 50 -7.56 5.82 11.16
N GLN A 51 -8.55 5.74 10.30
CA GLN A 51 -9.60 6.73 10.22
C GLN A 51 -10.58 6.54 11.38
N THR A 52 -10.80 7.60 12.13
CA THR A 52 -11.93 7.73 13.05
C THR A 52 -12.95 8.66 12.42
N ARG A 53 -13.96 8.09 11.74
CA ARG A 53 -15.09 8.85 11.19
C ARG A 53 -16.38 8.52 11.95
N HIS A 54 -17.37 9.39 11.84
CA HIS A 54 -18.71 9.16 12.41
C HIS A 54 -19.57 8.17 11.62
N LEU A 55 -19.16 7.82 10.39
CA LEU A 55 -19.79 6.78 9.56
C LEU A 55 -19.31 5.39 10.01
N PRO A 56 -20.15 4.35 9.89
CA PRO A 56 -19.73 2.98 10.16
C PRO A 56 -18.67 2.58 9.13
N LEU A 57 -17.41 2.54 9.57
CA LEU A 57 -16.31 1.98 8.81
C LEU A 57 -16.40 0.47 8.91
N ASP A 58 -16.41 -0.19 7.76
CA ASP A 58 -16.65 -1.63 7.63
C ASP A 58 -15.72 -2.19 6.55
N ASP A 59 -14.73 -2.94 7.00
CA ASP A 59 -13.70 -3.55 6.17
C ASP A 59 -14.26 -4.68 5.29
N THR A 60 -15.52 -5.10 5.51
CA THR A 60 -16.19 -6.11 4.68
C THR A 60 -16.78 -5.51 3.39
N GLN A 61 -16.90 -4.18 3.30
CA GLN A 61 -17.42 -3.49 2.11
C GLN A 61 -16.45 -3.60 0.94
N ASP A 62 -16.98 -3.62 -0.28
CA ASP A 62 -16.15 -3.55 -1.49
C ASP A 62 -15.57 -2.14 -1.72
N ASP A 63 -16.25 -1.10 -1.23
CA ASP A 63 -15.76 0.27 -1.30
C ASP A 63 -14.65 0.51 -0.27
N CYS A 64 -13.42 0.57 -0.75
CA CYS A 64 -12.24 0.79 0.08
C CYS A 64 -12.22 2.14 0.81
N THR A 65 -13.00 3.13 0.37
CA THR A 65 -13.09 4.43 1.05
C THR A 65 -13.86 4.37 2.38
N LEU A 66 -14.52 3.23 2.63
CA LEU A 66 -15.24 2.90 3.86
C LEU A 66 -14.41 2.02 4.80
N TRP A 67 -13.21 1.62 4.42
CA TRP A 67 -12.31 0.84 5.27
C TRP A 67 -11.67 1.72 6.34
N ARG A 68 -11.33 1.11 7.48
CA ARG A 68 -10.81 1.84 8.63
C ARG A 68 -9.37 2.27 8.46
N HIS A 69 -8.55 1.48 7.80
CA HIS A 69 -7.10 1.69 7.78
C HIS A 69 -6.62 2.15 6.40
N TYR A 70 -5.70 3.12 6.39
CA TYR A 70 -5.06 3.55 5.16
C TYR A 70 -3.64 4.07 5.44
N ALA A 71 -2.77 4.06 4.44
CA ALA A 71 -1.52 4.80 4.44
C ALA A 71 -1.52 5.88 3.38
N ASP A 72 -1.00 7.05 3.73
CA ASP A 72 -0.56 8.05 2.76
C ASP A 72 0.88 7.70 2.38
N ILE A 73 1.14 7.54 1.08
CA ILE A 73 2.45 7.17 0.52
C ILE A 73 2.93 8.30 -0.38
N GLU A 74 4.11 8.82 -0.09
CA GLU A 74 4.75 9.92 -0.81
C GLU A 74 6.15 9.51 -1.25
N ALA A 75 6.70 10.21 -2.25
CA ALA A 75 8.12 10.08 -2.56
C ALA A 75 8.97 10.56 -1.39
N ALA A 76 9.93 9.74 -0.95
CA ALA A 76 10.80 10.06 0.18
C ALA A 76 11.63 11.35 -0.03
N ASN A 77 11.87 11.74 -1.28
CA ASN A 77 12.50 13.01 -1.66
C ASN A 77 12.25 13.33 -3.14
N ALA A 78 12.55 14.56 -3.55
CA ALA A 78 12.36 15.05 -4.92
C ALA A 78 13.22 14.34 -6.00
N GLY A 79 14.20 13.52 -5.61
CA GLY A 79 15.04 12.75 -6.53
C GLY A 79 14.48 11.38 -6.90
N VAL A 80 13.39 10.95 -6.25
CA VAL A 80 12.73 9.67 -6.55
C VAL A 80 12.06 9.74 -7.91
N THR A 81 12.34 8.76 -8.77
CA THR A 81 11.67 8.65 -10.07
C THR A 81 10.32 7.94 -9.93
N PHE A 82 9.43 8.19 -10.88
CA PHE A 82 8.14 7.49 -10.95
C PHE A 82 8.32 5.97 -10.99
N GLU A 83 9.26 5.44 -11.77
CA GLU A 83 9.47 3.99 -11.88
C GLU A 83 9.87 3.36 -10.56
N THR A 84 10.72 4.06 -9.78
CA THR A 84 11.16 3.61 -8.45
C THR A 84 10.00 3.65 -7.47
N PHE A 85 9.28 4.77 -7.41
CA PHE A 85 8.10 4.93 -6.57
C PHE A 85 7.03 3.88 -6.88
N PHE A 86 6.72 3.68 -8.17
CA PHE A 86 5.76 2.70 -8.64
C PHE A 86 6.17 1.28 -8.25
N SER A 87 7.43 0.90 -8.51
CA SER A 87 7.94 -0.43 -8.16
C SER A 87 7.86 -0.69 -6.65
N GLU A 88 8.23 0.28 -5.82
CA GLU A 88 8.14 0.12 -4.36
C GLU A 88 6.69 0.09 -3.87
N CYS A 89 5.78 0.87 -4.47
CA CYS A 89 4.34 0.77 -4.18
C CYS A 89 3.81 -0.64 -4.48
N VAL A 90 4.19 -1.22 -5.63
CA VAL A 90 3.82 -2.60 -5.98
C VAL A 90 4.36 -3.60 -4.96
N GLN A 91 5.62 -3.45 -4.54
CA GLN A 91 6.20 -4.33 -3.52
C GLN A 91 5.50 -4.20 -2.16
N LEU A 92 5.11 -3.00 -1.76
CA LEU A 92 4.33 -2.77 -0.55
C LEU A 92 2.97 -3.49 -0.62
N VAL A 93 2.25 -3.34 -1.72
CA VAL A 93 0.95 -4.01 -1.95
C VAL A 93 1.11 -5.53 -1.87
N VAL A 94 2.11 -6.09 -2.56
CA VAL A 94 2.38 -7.53 -2.55
C VAL A 94 2.69 -8.01 -1.13
N GLY A 95 3.61 -7.34 -0.42
CA GLY A 95 4.03 -7.73 0.93
C GLY A 95 2.88 -7.66 1.96
N LEU A 96 1.97 -6.70 1.81
CA LEU A 96 0.77 -6.63 2.66
C LEU A 96 -0.20 -7.77 2.35
N ARG A 97 -0.41 -8.08 1.06
CA ARG A 97 -1.27 -9.20 0.64
C ARG A 97 -0.72 -10.57 1.05
N GLU A 98 0.59 -10.76 1.05
CA GLU A 98 1.23 -11.99 1.54
C GLU A 98 0.98 -12.24 3.03
N ARG A 99 0.72 -11.18 3.79
CA ARG A 99 0.28 -11.25 5.19
C ARG A 99 -1.23 -11.48 5.34
N GLY A 100 -1.95 -11.70 4.25
CA GLY A 100 -3.39 -11.95 4.23
C GLY A 100 -4.27 -10.70 4.30
N MET A 101 -3.69 -9.50 4.16
CA MET A 101 -4.46 -8.26 4.16
C MET A 101 -5.10 -7.98 2.80
N ARG A 102 -6.31 -7.42 2.81
CA ARG A 102 -6.94 -6.85 1.61
C ARG A 102 -6.44 -5.42 1.42
N VAL A 103 -5.95 -5.12 0.23
CA VAL A 103 -5.27 -3.86 -0.07
C VAL A 103 -5.80 -3.28 -1.37
N ALA A 104 -6.14 -1.99 -1.35
CA ALA A 104 -6.61 -1.23 -2.50
C ALA A 104 -5.83 0.10 -2.63
N PRO A 105 -4.99 0.27 -3.68
CA PRO A 105 -4.36 1.54 -3.98
C PRO A 105 -5.40 2.52 -4.55
N SER A 106 -5.21 3.80 -4.26
CA SER A 106 -6.02 4.91 -4.76
C SER A 106 -5.10 6.04 -5.20
N CYS A 107 -4.86 6.10 -6.52
CA CYS A 107 -3.95 7.04 -7.20
C CYS A 107 -4.16 6.96 -8.72
N ASP A 108 -3.56 7.89 -9.48
CA ASP A 108 -3.72 7.96 -10.94
C ASP A 108 -3.27 6.70 -11.71
N PHE A 109 -2.46 5.85 -11.08
CA PHE A 109 -1.89 4.62 -11.64
C PHE A 109 -2.26 3.38 -10.80
N GLU A 110 -3.40 3.44 -10.09
CA GLU A 110 -3.90 2.34 -9.25
C GLU A 110 -4.13 1.04 -10.05
N GLY A 111 -4.60 1.15 -11.29
CA GLY A 111 -4.84 0.00 -12.18
C GLY A 111 -3.56 -0.73 -12.54
N GLU A 112 -2.49 0.02 -12.82
CA GLU A 112 -1.16 -0.52 -13.11
C GLU A 112 -0.54 -1.18 -11.88
N ILE A 113 -0.70 -0.58 -10.69
CA ILE A 113 -0.25 -1.21 -9.43
C ILE A 113 -0.98 -2.54 -9.22
N GLU A 114 -2.31 -2.55 -9.37
CA GLU A 114 -3.13 -3.76 -9.21
C GLU A 114 -2.72 -4.86 -10.18
N ALA A 115 -2.50 -4.52 -11.45
CA ALA A 115 -2.09 -5.47 -12.47
C ALA A 115 -0.68 -6.03 -12.18
N ALA A 116 0.28 -5.17 -11.82
CA ALA A 116 1.64 -5.59 -11.49
C ALA A 116 1.68 -6.46 -10.22
N ALA A 117 0.93 -6.08 -9.18
CA ALA A 117 0.84 -6.87 -7.95
C ALA A 117 0.25 -8.27 -8.23
N ARG A 118 -0.82 -8.36 -9.04
CA ARG A 118 -1.41 -9.67 -9.43
C ARG A 118 -0.44 -10.54 -10.22
N ALA A 119 0.38 -9.95 -11.08
CA ALA A 119 1.39 -10.69 -11.85
C ALA A 119 2.51 -11.26 -10.96
N LEU A 120 2.80 -10.61 -9.83
CA LEU A 120 3.85 -11.01 -8.89
C LEU A 120 3.36 -11.98 -7.81
N GLN A 121 2.06 -12.02 -7.53
CA GLN A 121 1.49 -12.99 -6.61
C GLN A 121 1.49 -14.38 -7.26
N PRO A 122 2.15 -15.39 -6.67
CA PRO A 122 2.07 -16.75 -7.20
C PRO A 122 0.61 -17.20 -7.17
N SER A 123 0.07 -17.58 -8.33
CA SER A 123 -1.18 -18.35 -8.41
C SER A 123 -0.99 -19.65 -7.64
N GLY A 124 -1.39 -19.70 -6.37
CA GLY A 124 -1.02 -20.84 -5.53
C GLY A 124 -1.50 -20.81 -4.09
N ARG A 125 -2.82 -20.82 -3.89
CA ARG A 125 -3.39 -21.62 -2.81
C ARG A 125 -4.76 -22.16 -3.24
N ALA A 126 -4.71 -23.34 -3.85
CA ALA A 126 -5.83 -24.28 -3.90
C ALA A 126 -6.05 -24.89 -2.51
#